data_AF-A0A2D7CPV3-F1
#
_entry.id   AF-A0A2D7CPV3-F1
#
_cell.length_a   1.000
_cell.length_b   1.000
_cell.length_c   1.000
_cell.angle_alpha   90.00
_cell.angle_beta   90.00
_cell.angle_gamma   90.00
#
_symmetry.space_group_name_H-M   'P 1'
#
loop_
_entity.id
_entity.type
_entity.pdbx_description
1 polymer ?
#
loop_
_entity_poly.entity_id
_entity_poly.type
_entity_poly.pdbx_seq_one_letter_code
_entity_poly.pdbx_strand_id
1 'polypeptide(L)'
;MSTEINQTKYFEAKYVLKMQPAFFHGCSATIRKIIDKKKILQDDYLLATYNKKQGYTICDPAVKRAKLYLKKEWVDANVPGFGNNTIQLEIEPVPPLLLLEDDEKFKDEKGNVVEIEVRGERDWRKIWFKASDVGKMLEYKDDEIRRILKNKTGSFKQDEDYKMFIQEGVILNDVLPNKADNQKTIYLSYHGLVRLLMIRRHPIANHFQNWALNTLFIHQFGTLQQKEELGADLLGIDLHTLRSVFKIFVDKIPCLYLFYLGNAGDLREKIPNGLEDHCKLYKYGFTEDLERRTREHRKSYGGSIQLIHFVYIDPKYLSKAETSFKEKVQAFTDLKTNGMTPNLKSDISRKEIISYDDLLQGMIRSNLRDIGEIYSGILKEYQHKLEMEKADNKHKGELLEEKNRTILKMEEYQAKIESDKENLEGKYHKLLELYFTK
;
A
#
# COMPACT_ATOMS: atom_id res chain seq x y z
N MET A 1 10.44 -16.95 -30.62
CA MET A 1 10.65 -16.49 -32.02
C MET A 1 9.80 -17.36 -32.93
N SER A 2 9.24 -16.79 -34.00
CA SER A 2 8.53 -17.57 -35.02
C SER A 2 9.53 -18.24 -35.96
N THR A 3 9.12 -19.36 -36.55
CA THR A 3 9.90 -20.15 -37.51
C THR A 3 9.08 -20.28 -38.78
N GLU A 4 9.73 -20.19 -39.93
CA GLU A 4 9.10 -20.41 -41.23
C GLU A 4 9.20 -21.89 -41.63
N ILE A 5 8.06 -22.49 -41.94
CA ILE A 5 7.94 -23.87 -42.43
C ILE A 5 7.04 -23.80 -43.67
N ASN A 6 7.56 -24.21 -44.82
CA ASN A 6 6.84 -24.15 -46.11
C ASN A 6 6.21 -22.76 -46.39
N GLN A 7 7.00 -21.69 -46.31
CA GLN A 7 6.56 -20.30 -46.56
C GLN A 7 5.49 -19.76 -45.59
N THR A 8 5.11 -20.52 -44.57
CA THR A 8 4.17 -20.10 -43.53
C THR A 8 4.90 -19.95 -42.20
N LYS A 9 4.59 -18.89 -41.45
CA LYS A 9 5.21 -18.63 -40.14
C LYS A 9 4.44 -19.35 -39.03
N TYR A 10 5.17 -20.00 -38.13
CA TYR A 10 4.65 -20.71 -36.98
C TYR A 10 5.36 -20.32 -35.70
N PHE A 11 4.69 -20.48 -34.56
CA PHE A 11 5.33 -20.54 -33.24
C PHE A 11 5.37 -21.99 -32.75
N GLU A 12 6.50 -22.44 -32.21
CA GLU A 12 6.52 -23.69 -31.44
C GLU A 12 5.59 -23.52 -30.22
N ALA A 13 4.65 -24.45 -30.00
CA ALA A 13 3.71 -24.36 -28.89
C ALA A 13 4.41 -24.24 -27.52
N LYS A 14 5.61 -24.82 -27.38
CA LYS A 14 6.45 -24.68 -26.17
C LYS A 14 6.87 -23.23 -25.92
N TYR A 15 7.15 -22.47 -26.98
CA TYR A 15 7.45 -21.04 -26.87
C TYR A 15 6.22 -20.26 -26.44
N VAL A 16 5.05 -20.54 -27.03
CA VAL A 16 3.79 -19.88 -26.64
C VAL A 16 3.44 -20.18 -25.18
N LEU A 17 3.61 -21.44 -24.74
CA LEU A 17 3.45 -21.85 -23.35
C LEU A 17 4.37 -21.06 -22.41
N LYS A 18 5.63 -20.84 -22.79
CA LYS A 18 6.58 -20.07 -21.97
C LYS A 18 6.17 -18.61 -21.81
N MET A 19 5.60 -18.01 -22.86
CA MET A 19 5.18 -16.61 -22.86
C MET A 19 3.81 -16.40 -22.21
N GLN A 20 2.91 -17.38 -22.33
CA GLN A 20 1.55 -17.31 -21.80
C GLN A 20 1.14 -18.66 -21.17
N PRO A 21 1.64 -18.99 -19.97
CA PRO A 21 1.37 -20.28 -19.33
C PRO A 21 -0.12 -20.51 -19.05
N ALA A 22 -0.83 -19.46 -18.62
CA ALA A 22 -2.25 -19.52 -18.26
C ALA A 22 -3.14 -19.98 -19.42
N PHE A 23 -2.78 -19.67 -20.67
CA PHE A 23 -3.52 -20.10 -21.87
C PHE A 23 -3.51 -21.63 -22.04
N PHE A 24 -2.44 -22.30 -21.60
CA PHE A 24 -2.25 -23.75 -21.69
C PHE A 24 -2.76 -24.52 -20.46
N HIS A 25 -3.47 -23.86 -19.54
CA HIS A 25 -4.06 -24.49 -18.38
C HIS A 25 -4.81 -25.79 -18.76
N GLY A 26 -4.59 -26.88 -18.01
CA GLY A 26 -5.20 -28.20 -18.27
C GLY A 26 -4.50 -29.06 -19.34
N CYS A 27 -3.38 -28.60 -19.92
CA CYS A 27 -2.59 -29.36 -20.90
C CYS A 27 -1.37 -30.08 -20.28
N SER A 28 -1.35 -30.31 -18.96
CA SER A 28 -0.19 -30.85 -18.23
C SER A 28 0.26 -32.24 -18.68
N ALA A 29 -0.64 -33.06 -19.20
CA ALA A 29 -0.30 -34.40 -19.71
C ALA A 29 0.45 -34.36 -21.05
N THR A 30 0.15 -33.37 -21.90
CA THR A 30 0.84 -33.13 -23.16
C THR A 30 0.41 -31.79 -23.73
N ILE A 31 1.38 -31.02 -24.24
CA ILE A 31 1.12 -29.72 -24.86
C ILE A 31 0.13 -29.81 -26.03
N ARG A 32 0.02 -30.99 -26.69
CA ARG A 32 -0.90 -31.22 -27.80
C ARG A 32 -2.38 -31.15 -27.41
N LYS A 33 -2.73 -31.34 -26.13
CA LYS A 33 -4.10 -31.18 -25.63
C LYS A 33 -4.68 -29.77 -25.86
N ILE A 34 -3.82 -28.78 -26.14
CA ILE A 34 -4.28 -27.44 -26.48
C ILE A 34 -5.14 -27.42 -27.74
N ILE A 35 -4.88 -28.33 -28.68
CA ILE A 35 -5.64 -28.46 -29.95
C ILE A 35 -7.10 -28.75 -29.61
N ASP A 36 -7.35 -29.79 -28.82
CA ASP A 36 -8.71 -30.18 -28.42
C ASP A 36 -9.35 -29.10 -27.53
N LYS A 37 -8.58 -28.58 -26.58
CA LYS A 37 -9.09 -27.64 -25.57
C LYS A 37 -9.51 -26.30 -26.16
N LYS A 38 -8.76 -25.79 -27.13
CA LYS A 38 -9.04 -24.52 -27.80
C LYS A 38 -9.70 -24.71 -29.16
N LYS A 39 -10.02 -25.96 -29.53
CA LYS A 39 -10.67 -26.34 -30.80
C LYS A 39 -9.92 -25.77 -32.01
N ILE A 40 -8.60 -25.93 -32.02
CA ILE A 40 -7.72 -25.44 -33.08
C ILE A 40 -7.95 -26.27 -34.35
N LEU A 41 -8.26 -25.61 -35.47
CA LEU A 41 -8.52 -26.29 -36.74
C LEU A 41 -7.24 -26.92 -37.30
N GLN A 42 -7.38 -28.00 -38.08
CA GLN A 42 -6.24 -28.73 -38.66
C GLN A 42 -5.31 -27.82 -39.47
N ASP A 43 -5.87 -26.81 -40.14
CA ASP A 43 -5.09 -25.87 -40.95
C ASP A 43 -4.26 -24.91 -40.09
N ASP A 44 -4.59 -24.74 -38.80
CA ASP A 44 -3.95 -23.75 -37.92
C ASP A 44 -2.78 -24.31 -37.09
N TYR A 45 -2.48 -25.59 -37.24
CA TYR A 45 -1.33 -26.20 -36.60
C TYR A 45 -0.67 -27.26 -37.49
N LEU A 46 0.58 -27.59 -37.17
CA LEU A 46 1.24 -28.76 -37.73
C LEU A 46 2.12 -29.43 -36.69
N LEU A 47 2.43 -30.69 -36.94
CA LEU A 47 3.42 -31.45 -36.20
C LEU A 47 4.66 -31.61 -37.06
N ALA A 48 5.82 -31.21 -36.56
CA ALA A 48 7.07 -31.35 -37.29
C ALA A 48 8.24 -31.76 -36.39
N THR A 49 9.21 -32.43 -37.00
CA THR A 49 10.54 -32.64 -36.42
C THR A 49 11.55 -31.78 -37.17
N TYR A 50 12.63 -31.38 -36.49
CA TYR A 50 13.70 -30.60 -37.10
C TYR A 50 15.01 -31.39 -37.09
N ASN A 51 15.65 -31.46 -38.25
CA ASN A 51 16.97 -32.06 -38.42
C ASN A 51 17.90 -31.06 -39.12
N LYS A 52 19.10 -30.84 -38.59
CA LYS A 52 20.10 -29.92 -39.17
C LYS A 52 20.44 -30.24 -40.64
N LYS A 53 20.31 -31.50 -41.09
CA LYS A 53 20.62 -31.91 -42.47
C LYS A 53 19.43 -31.79 -43.42
N GLN A 54 18.20 -31.94 -42.93
CA GLN A 54 16.98 -32.07 -43.77
C GLN A 54 15.94 -30.97 -43.51
N GLY A 55 16.19 -30.07 -42.55
CA GLY A 55 15.24 -29.04 -42.16
C GLY A 55 14.04 -29.61 -41.41
N TYR A 56 12.87 -29.00 -41.62
CA TYR A 56 11.61 -29.41 -40.99
C TYR A 56 10.94 -30.52 -41.79
N THR A 57 10.51 -31.58 -41.10
CA THR A 57 9.73 -32.67 -41.68
C THR A 57 8.37 -32.75 -41.00
N ILE A 58 7.29 -32.60 -41.77
CA ILE A 58 5.91 -32.70 -41.26
C ILE A 58 5.62 -34.17 -40.92
N CYS A 59 4.98 -34.40 -39.78
CA CYS A 59 4.75 -35.72 -39.23
C CYS A 59 3.27 -35.95 -38.91
N ASP A 60 2.88 -37.22 -38.91
CA ASP A 60 1.59 -37.67 -38.41
C ASP A 60 1.46 -37.49 -36.87
N PRO A 61 0.25 -37.25 -36.34
CA PRO A 61 -0.02 -37.25 -34.90
C PRO A 61 0.55 -38.44 -34.10
N ALA A 62 0.67 -39.62 -34.69
CA ALA A 62 1.23 -40.81 -34.04
C ALA A 62 2.72 -40.66 -33.68
N VAL A 63 3.46 -39.75 -34.33
CA VAL A 63 4.90 -39.56 -34.09
C VAL A 63 5.13 -38.81 -32.77
N LYS A 64 5.52 -39.55 -31.73
CA LYS A 64 5.75 -39.01 -30.37
C LYS A 64 6.82 -37.91 -30.30
N ARG A 65 7.84 -37.97 -31.16
CA ARG A 65 8.96 -36.99 -31.18
C ARG A 65 8.63 -35.68 -31.89
N ALA A 66 7.51 -35.62 -32.63
CA ALA A 66 7.14 -34.40 -33.35
C ALA A 66 6.71 -33.29 -32.37
N LYS A 67 7.18 -32.08 -32.63
CA LYS A 67 6.80 -30.88 -31.88
C LYS A 67 5.57 -30.24 -32.49
N LEU A 68 4.77 -29.57 -31.66
CA LEU A 68 3.60 -28.83 -32.10
C LEU A 68 4.00 -27.40 -32.50
N TYR A 69 3.60 -27.02 -33.70
CA TYR A 69 3.75 -25.68 -34.25
C TYR A 69 2.37 -25.10 -34.54
N LEU A 70 2.10 -23.89 -34.05
CA LEU A 70 0.85 -23.16 -34.24
C LEU A 70 1.07 -22.04 -35.25
N LYS A 71 0.18 -21.86 -36.23
CA LYS A 71 0.29 -20.77 -37.21
C LYS A 71 0.41 -19.44 -36.49
N LYS A 72 1.35 -18.59 -36.93
CA LYS A 72 1.59 -17.26 -36.34
C LYS A 72 0.32 -16.42 -36.36
N GLU A 73 -0.40 -16.41 -37.48
CA GLU A 73 -1.66 -15.67 -37.64
C GLU A 73 -2.72 -16.12 -36.64
N TRP A 74 -2.86 -17.44 -36.45
CA TRP A 74 -3.79 -17.97 -35.46
C TRP A 74 -3.39 -17.58 -34.04
N VAL A 75 -2.10 -17.67 -33.68
CA VAL A 75 -1.61 -17.30 -32.35
C VAL A 75 -1.81 -15.80 -32.08
N ASP A 76 -1.43 -14.96 -33.04
CA ASP A 76 -1.58 -13.50 -32.94
C ASP A 76 -3.05 -13.09 -32.82
N ALA A 77 -3.99 -13.88 -33.33
CA ALA A 77 -5.42 -13.62 -33.22
C ALA A 77 -6.07 -14.22 -31.96
N ASN A 78 -5.55 -15.35 -31.42
CA ASN A 78 -6.25 -16.17 -30.42
C ASN A 78 -5.56 -16.26 -29.04
N VAL A 79 -4.29 -15.85 -28.91
CA VAL A 79 -3.52 -15.98 -27.66
C VAL A 79 -3.31 -14.60 -27.02
N PRO A 80 -3.77 -14.37 -25.77
CA PRO A 80 -3.57 -13.11 -25.06
C PRO A 80 -2.08 -12.74 -24.94
N GLY A 81 -1.73 -11.50 -25.27
CA GLY A 81 -0.35 -11.01 -25.24
C GLY A 81 0.47 -11.28 -26.52
N PHE A 82 -0.15 -11.86 -27.55
CA PHE A 82 0.41 -11.98 -28.89
C PHE A 82 -0.36 -11.08 -29.88
N GLY A 83 0.32 -10.57 -30.90
CA GLY A 83 -0.28 -9.64 -31.87
C GLY A 83 -0.96 -8.43 -31.22
N ASN A 84 -2.05 -7.97 -31.83
CA ASN A 84 -2.90 -6.88 -31.33
C ASN A 84 -4.32 -7.38 -30.98
N ASN A 85 -4.45 -8.62 -30.50
CA ASN A 85 -5.76 -9.14 -30.08
C ASN A 85 -6.17 -8.61 -28.70
N THR A 86 -7.48 -8.52 -28.46
CA THR A 86 -8.07 -8.06 -27.18
C THR A 86 -8.62 -9.23 -26.36
N ILE A 87 -8.14 -10.46 -26.61
CA ILE A 87 -8.65 -11.65 -25.93
C ILE A 87 -8.16 -11.66 -24.50
N GLN A 88 -9.08 -11.89 -23.57
CA GLN A 88 -8.75 -12.07 -22.16
C GLN A 88 -8.52 -13.54 -21.83
N LEU A 89 -7.65 -13.79 -20.86
CA LEU A 89 -7.46 -15.13 -20.33
C LEU A 89 -8.75 -15.59 -19.64
N GLU A 90 -9.10 -16.85 -19.84
CA GLU A 90 -10.23 -17.50 -19.17
C GLU A 90 -10.06 -17.51 -17.64
N ILE A 91 -8.80 -17.48 -17.18
CA ILE A 91 -8.43 -17.45 -15.77
C ILE A 91 -7.20 -16.56 -15.63
N GLU A 92 -7.27 -15.61 -14.70
CA GLU A 92 -6.19 -14.66 -14.47
C GLU A 92 -5.00 -15.31 -13.75
N PRO A 93 -3.77 -14.85 -14.03
CA PRO A 93 -2.61 -15.20 -13.22
C PRO A 93 -2.76 -14.64 -11.81
N VAL A 94 -2.15 -15.31 -10.83
CA VAL A 94 -2.15 -14.83 -9.45
C VAL A 94 -1.49 -13.44 -9.37
N PRO A 95 -2.05 -12.48 -8.62
CA PRO A 95 -1.43 -11.17 -8.45
C PRO A 95 -0.05 -11.27 -7.76
N PRO A 96 0.74 -10.18 -7.74
CA PRO A 96 2.00 -10.13 -7.01
C PRO A 96 1.84 -10.46 -5.52
N LEU A 97 2.87 -11.02 -4.88
CA LEU A 97 2.91 -11.23 -3.43
C LEU A 97 2.92 -9.88 -2.71
N LEU A 98 2.01 -9.71 -1.74
CA LEU A 98 1.99 -8.56 -0.85
C LEU A 98 2.65 -8.95 0.47
N LEU A 99 3.81 -8.37 0.77
CA LEU A 99 4.49 -8.56 2.05
C LEU A 99 3.81 -7.68 3.11
N LEU A 100 3.43 -8.32 4.22
CA LEU A 100 2.81 -7.69 5.37
C LEU A 100 3.79 -7.73 6.55
N GLU A 101 3.84 -6.65 7.31
CA GLU A 101 4.54 -6.61 8.59
C GLU A 101 3.76 -7.40 9.66
N ASP A 102 4.42 -7.81 10.75
CA ASP A 102 3.83 -8.69 11.77
C ASP A 102 2.66 -8.05 12.56
N ASP A 103 2.61 -6.72 12.61
CA ASP A 103 1.50 -5.94 13.16
C ASP A 103 0.28 -5.89 12.23
N GLU A 104 0.47 -6.12 10.93
CA GLU A 104 -0.59 -6.13 9.92
C GLU A 104 -1.23 -7.51 9.71
N LYS A 105 -0.59 -8.57 10.24
CA LYS A 105 -1.06 -9.95 10.10
C LYS A 105 -2.10 -10.31 11.17
N PHE A 106 -2.93 -11.31 10.85
CA PHE A 106 -3.84 -11.90 11.84
C PHE A 106 -3.05 -12.55 12.97
N LYS A 107 -3.58 -12.49 14.19
CA LYS A 107 -2.99 -13.13 15.37
C LYS A 107 -3.97 -14.15 15.97
N ASP A 108 -3.43 -15.23 16.49
CA ASP A 108 -4.19 -16.22 17.25
C ASP A 108 -4.52 -15.72 18.67
N GLU A 109 -5.23 -16.53 19.47
CA GLU A 109 -5.59 -16.19 20.85
C GLU A 109 -4.37 -15.97 21.77
N LYS A 110 -3.19 -16.47 21.38
CA LYS A 110 -1.93 -16.35 22.12
C LYS A 110 -1.09 -15.17 21.63
N GLY A 111 -1.58 -14.41 20.64
CA GLY A 111 -0.87 -13.29 20.04
C GLY A 111 0.15 -13.70 18.97
N ASN A 112 0.21 -14.98 18.59
CA ASN A 112 1.12 -15.44 17.54
C ASN A 112 0.57 -15.05 16.18
N VAL A 113 1.46 -14.61 15.29
CA VAL A 113 1.15 -14.32 13.89
C VAL A 113 0.66 -15.57 13.18
N VAL A 114 -0.44 -15.44 12.44
CA VAL A 114 -0.97 -16.45 11.54
C VAL A 114 -0.56 -16.10 10.11
N GLU A 115 0.25 -16.97 9.52
CA GLU A 115 0.73 -16.80 8.15
C GLU A 115 -0.37 -17.12 7.13
N ILE A 116 -0.75 -16.10 6.37
CA ILE A 116 -1.71 -16.18 5.26
C ILE A 116 -1.02 -15.57 4.05
N GLU A 117 -0.97 -16.32 2.94
CA GLU A 117 -0.48 -15.74 1.69
C GLU A 117 -1.45 -14.65 1.19
N VAL A 118 -0.97 -13.41 1.18
CA VAL A 118 -1.71 -12.23 0.70
C VAL A 118 -1.10 -11.72 -0.61
N ARG A 119 -1.96 -11.38 -1.57
CA ARG A 119 -1.60 -11.02 -2.94
C ARG A 119 -2.33 -9.73 -3.35
N GLY A 120 -1.73 -8.97 -4.27
CA GLY A 120 -2.34 -7.77 -4.87
C GLY A 120 -1.80 -6.45 -4.33
N GLU A 121 -2.68 -5.47 -4.15
CA GLU A 121 -2.36 -4.08 -3.75
C GLU A 121 -3.01 -3.73 -2.41
N ARG A 122 -2.54 -2.65 -1.74
CA ARG A 122 -3.17 -2.07 -0.53
C ARG A 122 -4.48 -1.32 -0.86
N ASP A 123 -5.40 -2.04 -1.48
CA ASP A 123 -6.76 -1.63 -1.84
C ASP A 123 -7.69 -2.80 -1.56
N TRP A 124 -8.75 -2.58 -0.78
CA TRP A 124 -9.70 -3.61 -0.37
C TRP A 124 -10.37 -4.34 -1.55
N ARG A 125 -10.42 -3.75 -2.74
CA ARG A 125 -10.96 -4.37 -3.97
C ARG A 125 -9.94 -5.18 -4.74
N LYS A 126 -8.65 -5.00 -4.47
CA LYS A 126 -7.54 -5.61 -5.22
C LYS A 126 -6.65 -6.51 -4.37
N ILE A 127 -6.99 -6.70 -3.10
CA ILE A 127 -6.29 -7.59 -2.17
C ILE A 127 -6.96 -8.96 -2.12
N TRP A 128 -6.12 -10.00 -2.08
CA TRP A 128 -6.54 -11.39 -2.18
C TRP A 128 -5.87 -12.26 -1.13
N PHE A 129 -6.65 -13.05 -0.40
CA PHE A 129 -6.18 -13.91 0.69
C PHE A 129 -6.33 -15.37 0.31
N LYS A 130 -5.25 -16.16 0.39
CA LYS A 130 -5.31 -17.56 -0.03
C LYS A 130 -6.29 -18.35 0.84
N ALA A 131 -7.33 -18.90 0.21
CA ALA A 131 -8.43 -19.52 0.93
C ALA A 131 -7.99 -20.76 1.73
N SER A 132 -6.96 -21.49 1.29
CA SER A 132 -6.43 -22.63 2.06
C SER A 132 -5.84 -22.20 3.41
N ASP A 133 -5.17 -21.06 3.44
CA ASP A 133 -4.47 -20.59 4.64
C ASP A 133 -5.46 -19.98 5.62
N VAL A 134 -6.43 -19.21 5.12
CA VAL A 134 -7.61 -18.78 5.90
C VAL A 134 -8.39 -19.98 6.45
N GLY A 135 -8.49 -21.05 5.67
CA GLY A 135 -9.10 -22.31 6.08
C GLY A 135 -8.40 -22.91 7.29
N LYS A 136 -7.07 -23.02 7.23
CA LYS A 136 -6.23 -23.50 8.34
C LYS A 136 -6.35 -22.60 9.57
N MET A 137 -6.30 -21.28 9.39
CA MET A 137 -6.48 -20.31 10.48
C MET A 137 -7.79 -20.54 11.24
N LEU A 138 -8.88 -20.84 10.53
CA LEU A 138 -10.20 -21.05 11.11
C LEU A 138 -10.51 -22.51 11.44
N GLU A 139 -9.49 -23.37 11.38
CA GLU A 139 -9.57 -24.81 11.65
C GLU A 139 -10.62 -25.54 10.79
N TYR A 140 -10.74 -25.13 9.52
CA TYR A 140 -11.47 -25.89 8.52
C TYR A 140 -10.68 -27.12 8.08
N LYS A 141 -11.37 -28.22 7.81
CA LYS A 141 -10.75 -29.36 7.12
C LYS A 141 -10.34 -28.95 5.70
N ASP A 142 -9.27 -29.53 5.16
CA ASP A 142 -8.60 -29.07 3.91
C ASP A 142 -9.56 -28.79 2.73
N ASP A 143 -10.57 -29.64 2.52
CA ASP A 143 -11.54 -29.48 1.44
C ASP A 143 -12.82 -28.70 1.83
N GLU A 144 -13.01 -28.41 3.12
CA GLU A 144 -14.23 -27.81 3.62
C GLU A 144 -14.39 -26.35 3.17
N ILE A 145 -13.32 -25.55 3.23
CA ILE A 145 -13.37 -24.17 2.77
C ILE A 145 -13.66 -24.09 1.27
N ARG A 146 -13.08 -25.01 0.47
CA ARG A 146 -13.35 -25.10 -0.96
C ARG A 146 -14.82 -25.43 -1.22
N ARG A 147 -15.39 -26.34 -0.43
CA ARG A 147 -16.81 -26.71 -0.51
C ARG A 147 -17.72 -25.55 -0.12
N ILE A 148 -17.39 -24.79 0.94
CA ILE A 148 -18.16 -23.62 1.38
C ILE A 148 -18.21 -22.56 0.26
N LEU A 149 -17.07 -22.25 -0.34
CA LEU A 149 -16.97 -21.22 -1.39
C LEU A 149 -17.62 -21.67 -2.70
N LYS A 150 -17.46 -22.93 -3.11
CA LYS A 150 -17.97 -23.45 -4.39
C LYS A 150 -19.37 -24.07 -4.32
N ASN A 151 -20.04 -24.01 -3.18
CA ASN A 151 -21.36 -24.58 -3.07
C ASN A 151 -22.32 -23.88 -4.05
N LYS A 152 -22.95 -24.63 -4.96
CA LYS A 152 -23.88 -24.08 -5.97
C LYS A 152 -25.13 -23.47 -5.34
N THR A 153 -25.52 -23.92 -4.15
CA THR A 153 -26.60 -23.34 -3.34
C THR A 153 -26.05 -22.42 -2.25
N GLY A 154 -24.73 -22.20 -2.24
CA GLY A 154 -24.03 -21.37 -1.28
C GLY A 154 -24.30 -19.89 -1.53
N SER A 155 -24.07 -19.11 -0.48
CA SER A 155 -24.30 -17.67 -0.50
C SER A 155 -23.05 -16.89 -0.95
N PHE A 156 -21.88 -17.54 -1.01
CA PHE A 156 -20.63 -16.97 -1.52
C PHE A 156 -20.63 -16.95 -3.05
N LYS A 157 -20.27 -15.81 -3.63
CA LYS A 157 -20.27 -15.58 -5.07
C LYS A 157 -18.86 -15.48 -5.62
N GLN A 158 -18.62 -16.15 -6.73
CA GLN A 158 -17.39 -15.98 -7.50
C GLN A 158 -17.32 -14.55 -8.04
N ASP A 159 -16.11 -13.98 -8.10
CA ASP A 159 -15.76 -12.63 -8.55
C ASP A 159 -16.25 -11.48 -7.64
N GLU A 160 -17.10 -11.76 -6.63
CA GLU A 160 -17.41 -10.84 -5.53
C GLU A 160 -16.69 -11.24 -4.23
N ASP A 161 -16.91 -12.46 -3.74
CA ASP A 161 -16.36 -12.96 -2.47
C ASP A 161 -15.05 -13.72 -2.65
N TYR A 162 -14.86 -14.38 -3.78
CA TYR A 162 -13.66 -15.15 -4.06
C TYR A 162 -13.37 -15.21 -5.55
N LYS A 163 -12.11 -15.39 -5.90
CA LYS A 163 -11.67 -15.56 -7.29
C LYS A 163 -10.71 -16.75 -7.39
N MET A 164 -10.68 -17.36 -8.57
CA MET A 164 -9.72 -18.41 -8.88
C MET A 164 -8.59 -17.83 -9.71
N PHE A 165 -7.36 -18.00 -9.25
CA PHE A 165 -6.16 -17.62 -9.98
C PHE A 165 -5.36 -18.85 -10.41
N ILE A 166 -4.59 -18.71 -11.48
CA ILE A 166 -3.56 -19.68 -11.84
C ILE A 166 -2.26 -19.23 -11.19
N GLN A 167 -1.67 -20.11 -10.39
CA GLN A 167 -0.30 -19.93 -9.93
C GLN A 167 0.64 -20.26 -11.10
N GLU A 168 1.32 -19.26 -11.65
CA GLU A 168 2.31 -19.49 -12.69
C GLU A 168 3.50 -20.23 -12.08
N GLY A 169 3.72 -21.49 -12.49
CA GLY A 169 4.95 -22.18 -12.15
C GLY A 169 6.16 -21.50 -12.77
N VAL A 170 7.23 -21.37 -12.00
CA VAL A 170 8.52 -20.96 -12.53
C VAL A 170 9.03 -22.08 -13.44
N ILE A 171 9.13 -21.82 -14.74
CA ILE A 171 9.76 -22.76 -15.68
C ILE A 171 11.29 -22.73 -15.41
N LEU A 172 11.74 -23.53 -14.47
CA LEU A 172 13.16 -23.82 -14.28
C LEU A 172 13.55 -25.01 -15.18
N ASN A 173 14.57 -24.82 -16.02
CA ASN A 173 15.26 -25.89 -16.77
C ASN A 173 14.42 -26.73 -17.75
N ASP A 174 13.61 -26.09 -18.59
CA ASP A 174 12.96 -26.74 -19.75
C ASP A 174 11.96 -27.88 -19.45
N VAL A 175 11.66 -28.13 -18.18
CA VAL A 175 10.65 -29.08 -17.70
C VAL A 175 9.26 -28.44 -17.82
N LEU A 176 8.27 -29.21 -18.31
CA LEU A 176 6.88 -28.75 -18.30
C LEU A 176 6.45 -28.44 -16.85
N PRO A 177 5.70 -27.35 -16.61
CA PRO A 177 5.19 -27.04 -15.28
C PRO A 177 4.52 -28.27 -14.68
N ASN A 178 4.89 -28.63 -13.45
CA ASN A 178 4.34 -29.79 -12.76
C ASN A 178 2.81 -29.65 -12.65
N LYS A 179 2.11 -30.74 -12.31
CA LYS A 179 0.64 -30.71 -12.11
C LYS A 179 0.21 -29.64 -11.06
N ALA A 180 1.12 -29.24 -10.17
CA ALA A 180 0.96 -28.18 -9.18
C ALA A 180 1.09 -26.75 -9.76
N ASP A 181 1.95 -26.55 -10.77
CA ASP A 181 2.35 -25.25 -11.37
C ASP A 181 1.31 -24.66 -12.34
N ASN A 182 0.10 -25.20 -12.32
CA ASN A 182 -1.05 -24.77 -13.09
C ASN A 182 -2.36 -25.10 -12.34
N GLN A 183 -2.28 -25.29 -11.02
CA GLN A 183 -3.45 -25.57 -10.22
C GLN A 183 -4.24 -24.29 -10.00
N LYS A 184 -5.56 -24.35 -10.26
CA LYS A 184 -6.45 -23.25 -9.88
C LYS A 184 -6.47 -23.14 -8.36
N THR A 185 -6.00 -22.01 -7.83
CA THR A 185 -6.02 -21.72 -6.40
C THR A 185 -7.10 -20.69 -6.12
N ILE A 186 -7.87 -20.92 -5.06
CA ILE A 186 -8.95 -20.02 -4.64
C ILE A 186 -8.38 -18.99 -3.69
N TYR A 187 -8.66 -17.72 -3.95
CA TYR A 187 -8.37 -16.62 -3.05
C TYR A 187 -9.67 -15.89 -2.71
N LEU A 188 -9.81 -15.50 -1.44
CA LEU A 188 -10.89 -14.66 -0.96
C LEU A 188 -10.59 -13.19 -1.29
N SER A 189 -11.59 -12.44 -1.73
CA SER A 189 -11.53 -10.98 -1.69
C SER A 189 -11.57 -10.51 -0.23
N TYR A 190 -11.25 -9.24 0.02
CA TYR A 190 -11.45 -8.67 1.36
C TYR A 190 -12.90 -8.83 1.82
N HIS A 191 -13.87 -8.60 0.93
CA HIS A 191 -15.29 -8.79 1.22
C HIS A 191 -15.61 -10.24 1.63
N GLY A 192 -15.13 -11.23 0.86
CA GLY A 192 -15.36 -12.64 1.19
C GLY A 192 -14.67 -13.08 2.47
N LEU A 193 -13.48 -12.55 2.78
CA LEU A 193 -12.79 -12.79 4.04
C LEU A 193 -13.60 -12.24 5.23
N VAL A 194 -13.99 -10.96 5.18
CA VAL A 194 -14.81 -10.32 6.23
C VAL A 194 -16.10 -11.10 6.43
N ARG A 195 -16.77 -11.47 5.33
CA ARG A 195 -17.99 -12.26 5.40
C ARG A 195 -17.77 -13.61 6.07
N LEU A 196 -16.70 -14.33 5.71
CA LEU A 196 -16.37 -15.61 6.32
C LEU A 196 -16.11 -15.47 7.83
N LEU A 197 -15.36 -14.43 8.22
CA LEU A 197 -15.10 -14.12 9.62
C LEU A 197 -16.38 -13.74 10.38
N MET A 198 -17.31 -13.00 9.76
CA MET A 198 -18.57 -12.60 10.39
C MET A 198 -19.53 -13.77 10.66
N ILE A 199 -19.51 -14.82 9.84
CA ILE A 199 -20.43 -15.97 9.99
C ILE A 199 -19.82 -17.13 10.78
N ARG A 200 -18.49 -17.19 10.90
CA ARG A 200 -17.79 -18.31 11.53
C ARG A 200 -17.84 -18.19 13.06
N ARG A 201 -18.26 -19.27 13.72
CA ARG A 201 -18.11 -19.44 15.18
C ARG A 201 -16.75 -20.05 15.47
N HIS A 202 -15.75 -19.22 15.70
CA HIS A 202 -14.39 -19.63 16.03
C HIS A 202 -13.74 -18.51 16.84
N PRO A 203 -12.84 -18.77 17.80
CA PRO A 203 -12.33 -17.67 18.62
C PRO A 203 -11.61 -16.56 17.86
N ILE A 204 -10.81 -16.89 16.85
CA ILE A 204 -10.19 -15.88 15.96
C ILE A 204 -11.26 -15.05 15.24
N ALA A 205 -12.33 -15.69 14.76
CA ALA A 205 -13.43 -15.01 14.10
C ALA A 205 -14.24 -14.14 15.10
N ASN A 206 -14.45 -14.61 16.32
CA ASN A 206 -15.11 -13.86 17.39
C ASN A 206 -14.30 -12.62 17.79
N HIS A 207 -12.97 -12.74 17.85
CA HIS A 207 -12.08 -11.61 18.10
C HIS A 207 -12.24 -10.53 17.03
N PHE A 208 -12.19 -10.94 15.76
CA PHE A 208 -12.44 -10.04 14.63
C PHE A 208 -13.84 -9.41 14.68
N GLN A 209 -14.89 -10.20 14.95
CA GLN A 209 -16.27 -9.72 15.07
C GLN A 209 -16.39 -8.65 16.16
N ASN A 210 -15.84 -8.91 17.36
CA ASN A 210 -15.87 -7.96 18.48
C ASN A 210 -15.10 -6.69 18.14
N TRP A 211 -13.90 -6.82 17.56
CA TRP A 211 -13.11 -5.67 17.11
C TRP A 211 -13.87 -4.83 16.08
N ALA A 212 -14.46 -5.47 15.05
CA ALA A 212 -15.19 -4.78 13.99
C ALA A 212 -16.45 -4.08 14.53
N LEU A 213 -17.23 -4.77 15.37
CA LEU A 213 -18.43 -4.19 15.99
C LEU A 213 -18.10 -3.02 16.90
N ASN A 214 -17.07 -3.16 17.75
CA ASN A 214 -16.63 -2.09 18.64
C ASN A 214 -16.12 -0.87 17.85
N THR A 215 -15.31 -1.10 16.82
CA THR A 215 -14.78 -0.05 15.93
C THR A 215 -15.92 0.72 15.26
N LEU A 216 -16.88 0.02 14.66
CA LEU A 216 -18.04 0.64 14.00
C LEU A 216 -18.92 1.40 15.00
N PHE A 217 -19.15 0.82 16.18
CA PHE A 217 -19.92 1.46 17.25
C PHE A 217 -19.25 2.75 17.72
N ILE A 218 -17.96 2.72 18.03
CA ILE A 218 -17.22 3.91 18.49
C ILE A 218 -17.19 4.97 17.38
N HIS A 219 -16.96 4.57 16.13
CA HIS A 219 -16.98 5.49 15.00
C HIS A 219 -18.31 6.25 14.90
N GLN A 220 -19.43 5.52 14.95
CA GLN A 220 -20.76 6.09 14.72
C GLN A 220 -21.35 6.77 15.97
N PHE A 221 -21.23 6.14 17.13
CA PHE A 221 -21.93 6.50 18.37
C PHE A 221 -21.01 6.82 19.55
N GLY A 222 -19.71 6.57 19.42
CA GLY A 222 -18.75 6.78 20.51
C GLY A 222 -18.60 8.25 20.91
N THR A 223 -18.22 8.46 22.16
CA THR A 223 -17.82 9.78 22.68
C THR A 223 -16.52 10.26 22.02
N LEU A 224 -16.19 11.54 22.15
CA LEU A 224 -14.93 12.07 21.63
C LEU A 224 -13.72 11.32 22.21
N GLN A 225 -13.73 11.05 23.53
CA GLN A 225 -12.67 10.29 24.17
C GLN A 225 -12.53 8.88 23.59
N GLN A 226 -13.63 8.16 23.39
CA GLN A 226 -13.58 6.81 22.78
C GLN A 226 -13.06 6.86 21.35
N LYS A 227 -13.38 7.92 20.59
CA LYS A 227 -12.86 8.12 19.23
C LYS A 227 -11.37 8.45 19.22
N GLU A 228 -10.89 9.23 20.19
CA GLU A 228 -9.45 9.47 20.38
C GLU A 228 -8.72 8.17 20.74
N GLU A 229 -9.25 7.38 21.67
CA GLU A 229 -8.70 6.07 22.05
C GLU A 229 -8.62 5.12 20.85
N LEU A 230 -9.71 5.01 20.08
CA LEU A 230 -9.72 4.23 18.84
C LEU A 230 -8.72 4.77 17.81
N GLY A 231 -8.63 6.10 17.65
CA GLY A 231 -7.68 6.72 16.73
C GLY A 231 -6.23 6.46 17.11
N ALA A 232 -5.91 6.45 18.40
CA ALA A 232 -4.58 6.12 18.92
C ALA A 232 -4.23 4.66 18.61
N ASP A 233 -5.14 3.74 18.90
CA ASP A 233 -5.00 2.30 18.65
C ASP A 233 -4.79 2.01 17.15
N LEU A 234 -5.63 2.58 16.28
CA LEU A 234 -5.51 2.42 14.82
C LEU A 234 -4.21 2.97 14.23
N LEU A 235 -3.59 3.96 14.89
CA LEU A 235 -2.31 4.55 14.49
C LEU A 235 -1.10 3.89 15.17
N GLY A 236 -1.32 2.95 16.08
CA GLY A 236 -0.25 2.29 16.83
C GLY A 236 0.52 3.25 17.75
N ILE A 237 -0.12 4.32 18.24
CA ILE A 237 0.49 5.29 19.16
C ILE A 237 -0.28 5.36 20.47
N ASP A 238 0.38 5.78 21.55
CA ASP A 238 -0.32 5.97 22.82
C ASP A 238 -1.25 7.21 22.77
N LEU A 239 -2.33 7.15 23.55
CA LEU A 239 -3.33 8.22 23.61
C LEU A 239 -2.72 9.57 24.03
N HIS A 240 -1.68 9.57 24.88
CA HIS A 240 -1.02 10.79 25.28
C HIS A 240 -0.22 11.40 24.13
N THR A 241 0.45 10.59 23.29
CA THR A 241 1.11 11.06 22.07
C THR A 241 0.10 11.57 21.05
N LEU A 242 -0.99 10.84 20.79
CA LEU A 242 -2.07 11.31 19.92
C LEU A 242 -2.58 12.67 20.39
N ARG A 243 -2.95 12.76 21.68
CA ARG A 243 -3.37 14.02 22.30
C ARG A 243 -2.28 15.06 22.21
N SER A 244 -1.02 14.75 22.48
CA SER A 244 0.08 15.73 22.42
C SER A 244 0.24 16.29 21.01
N VAL A 245 0.19 15.45 19.98
CA VAL A 245 0.24 15.88 18.57
C VAL A 245 -0.93 16.81 18.23
N PHE A 246 -2.15 16.47 18.67
CA PHE A 246 -3.34 17.31 18.42
C PHE A 246 -3.51 18.50 19.38
N LYS A 247 -2.88 18.45 20.57
CA LYS A 247 -2.99 19.38 21.70
C LYS A 247 -1.72 20.23 21.90
N ILE A 248 -0.77 20.20 20.95
CA ILE A 248 0.27 21.24 20.79
C ILE A 248 -0.35 22.65 20.83
N PHE A 249 -1.64 22.77 20.53
CA PHE A 249 -2.40 23.96 20.78
C PHE A 249 -3.42 23.71 21.90
N VAL A 250 -3.12 24.22 23.09
CA VAL A 250 -3.73 23.78 24.36
C VAL A 250 -5.19 24.21 24.53
N ASP A 251 -5.74 25.11 23.71
CA ASP A 251 -7.18 25.44 23.76
C ASP A 251 -7.66 26.11 22.48
N LYS A 252 -6.81 26.96 21.90
CA LYS A 252 -7.10 27.70 20.68
C LYS A 252 -5.81 27.85 19.88
N ILE A 253 -5.90 27.75 18.55
CA ILE A 253 -4.75 27.91 17.66
C ILE A 253 -4.71 29.35 17.17
N PRO A 254 -3.95 30.26 17.80
CA PRO A 254 -3.75 31.59 17.27
C PRO A 254 -2.88 31.46 16.02
N CYS A 255 -3.45 31.75 14.87
CA CYS A 255 -2.78 31.55 13.60
C CYS A 255 -3.20 32.56 12.55
N LEU A 256 -2.30 32.72 11.60
CA LEU A 256 -2.62 33.19 10.27
C LEU A 256 -2.91 31.96 9.41
N TYR A 257 -4.01 31.98 8.65
CA TYR A 257 -4.49 30.83 7.90
C TYR A 257 -4.78 31.17 6.43
N LEU A 258 -4.90 30.10 5.64
CA LEU A 258 -5.37 30.12 4.26
C LEU A 258 -6.33 28.97 4.04
N PHE A 259 -7.61 29.28 3.82
CA PHE A 259 -8.64 28.31 3.46
C PHE A 259 -8.87 28.31 1.94
N TYR A 260 -9.07 27.14 1.38
CA TYR A 260 -9.73 26.96 0.09
C TYR A 260 -11.24 26.89 0.32
N LEU A 261 -12.00 27.70 -0.41
CA LEU A 261 -13.45 27.82 -0.26
C LEU A 261 -14.23 26.96 -1.27
N GLY A 262 -13.63 26.63 -2.42
CA GLY A 262 -14.32 26.02 -3.56
C GLY A 262 -14.03 26.78 -4.85
N ASN A 263 -14.73 26.41 -5.92
CA ASN A 263 -14.68 27.14 -7.18
C ASN A 263 -15.66 28.33 -7.14
N ALA A 264 -15.40 29.37 -7.93
CA ALA A 264 -16.26 30.56 -7.95
C ALA A 264 -17.71 30.25 -8.37
N GLY A 265 -17.91 29.26 -9.25
CA GLY A 265 -19.24 28.77 -9.64
C GLY A 265 -20.05 28.22 -8.47
N ASP A 266 -19.41 27.54 -7.53
CA ASP A 266 -20.06 26.95 -6.36
C ASP A 266 -20.48 28.01 -5.32
N LEU A 267 -19.95 29.23 -5.45
CA LEU A 267 -20.06 30.30 -4.45
C LEU A 267 -20.73 31.56 -5.00
N ARG A 268 -21.39 31.50 -6.17
CA ARG A 268 -22.01 32.67 -6.85
C ARG A 268 -23.02 33.43 -6.00
N GLU A 269 -23.79 32.72 -5.17
CA GLU A 269 -24.74 33.35 -4.25
C GLU A 269 -24.06 34.15 -3.12
N LYS A 270 -22.77 33.92 -2.89
CA LYS A 270 -22.02 34.38 -1.71
C LYS A 270 -20.83 35.28 -2.05
N ILE A 271 -20.47 35.40 -3.33
CA ILE A 271 -19.28 36.10 -3.82
C ILE A 271 -19.65 36.93 -5.07
N PRO A 272 -19.12 38.15 -5.22
CA PRO A 272 -19.48 39.06 -6.32
C PRO A 272 -19.23 38.50 -7.74
N ASN A 273 -19.97 39.06 -8.69
CA ASN A 273 -19.91 38.73 -10.11
C ASN A 273 -18.64 39.34 -10.75
N GLY A 274 -17.82 38.52 -11.45
CA GLY A 274 -16.62 39.00 -12.15
C GLY A 274 -15.49 37.97 -12.33
N LEU A 275 -15.54 36.87 -11.57
CA LEU A 275 -14.65 35.71 -11.70
C LEU A 275 -15.24 34.65 -12.64
N GLU A 276 -14.42 33.80 -13.25
CA GLU A 276 -14.89 32.64 -14.03
C GLU A 276 -15.23 31.46 -13.11
N ASP A 277 -16.20 30.62 -13.47
CA ASP A 277 -16.74 29.60 -12.56
C ASP A 277 -15.69 28.62 -12.05
N HIS A 278 -14.70 28.29 -12.87
CA HIS A 278 -13.64 27.33 -12.53
C HIS A 278 -12.50 27.94 -11.70
N CYS A 279 -12.52 29.25 -11.43
CA CYS A 279 -11.49 29.88 -10.61
C CYS A 279 -11.57 29.37 -9.17
N LYS A 280 -10.45 28.83 -8.66
CA LYS A 280 -10.30 28.44 -7.26
C LYS A 280 -10.28 29.68 -6.38
N LEU A 281 -11.04 29.63 -5.29
CA LEU A 281 -11.14 30.72 -4.34
C LEU A 281 -10.51 30.37 -3.00
N TYR A 282 -9.70 31.30 -2.50
CA TYR A 282 -9.02 31.17 -1.24
C TYR A 282 -9.33 32.35 -0.34
N LYS A 283 -9.41 32.10 0.96
CA LYS A 283 -9.56 33.13 1.98
C LYS A 283 -8.41 33.07 2.95
N TYR A 284 -7.70 34.17 3.09
CA TYR A 284 -6.75 34.34 4.18
C TYR A 284 -7.37 35.15 5.32
N GLY A 285 -6.69 35.12 6.47
CA GLY A 285 -7.03 35.90 7.64
C GLY A 285 -6.37 35.32 8.87
N PHE A 286 -6.66 35.89 10.03
CA PHE A 286 -6.19 35.36 11.30
C PHE A 286 -7.32 34.98 12.25
N THR A 287 -6.98 34.20 13.26
CA THR A 287 -7.87 33.88 14.36
C THR A 287 -7.06 33.48 15.57
N GLU A 288 -7.63 33.70 16.76
CA GLU A 288 -7.14 33.08 17.98
C GLU A 288 -7.54 31.61 18.08
N ASP A 289 -8.58 31.19 17.35
CA ASP A 289 -9.25 29.89 17.46
C ASP A 289 -9.60 29.32 16.08
N LEU A 290 -8.69 28.51 15.55
CA LEU A 290 -8.82 27.90 14.23
C LEU A 290 -10.01 26.95 14.11
N GLU A 291 -10.37 26.24 15.17
CA GLU A 291 -11.52 25.32 15.14
C GLU A 291 -12.82 26.11 14.99
N ARG A 292 -13.03 27.11 15.86
CA ARG A 292 -14.18 28.02 15.78
C ARG A 292 -14.23 28.67 14.40
N ARG A 293 -13.11 29.17 13.90
CA ARG A 293 -13.05 29.84 12.59
C ARG A 293 -13.38 28.90 11.43
N THR A 294 -12.93 27.65 11.50
CA THR A 294 -13.27 26.61 10.50
C THR A 294 -14.78 26.38 10.48
N ARG A 295 -15.43 26.29 11.66
CA ARG A 295 -16.90 26.15 11.75
C ARG A 295 -17.64 27.36 11.19
N GLU A 296 -17.17 28.58 11.50
CA GLU A 296 -17.74 29.83 10.97
C GLU A 296 -17.64 29.91 9.45
N HIS A 297 -16.48 29.56 8.89
CA HIS A 297 -16.30 29.52 7.45
C HIS A 297 -17.20 28.46 6.82
N ARG A 298 -17.30 27.25 7.39
CA ARG A 298 -18.21 26.20 6.88
C ARG A 298 -19.66 26.67 6.82
N LYS A 299 -20.12 27.40 7.85
CA LYS A 299 -21.45 28.03 7.84
C LYS A 299 -21.58 29.10 6.76
N SER A 300 -20.55 29.92 6.59
CA SER A 300 -20.55 31.05 5.65
C SER A 300 -20.51 30.60 4.20
N TYR A 301 -19.62 29.67 3.84
CA TYR A 301 -19.33 29.33 2.44
C TYR A 301 -19.83 27.93 2.03
N GLY A 302 -19.87 26.94 2.93
CA GLY A 302 -20.37 25.60 2.64
C GLY A 302 -19.47 24.47 3.17
N GLY A 303 -19.81 23.22 2.86
CA GLY A 303 -19.16 22.02 3.40
C GLY A 303 -17.79 21.66 2.78
N SER A 304 -17.43 22.23 1.63
CA SER A 304 -16.24 21.89 0.84
C SER A 304 -14.96 22.64 1.26
N ILE A 305 -15.00 23.37 2.38
CA ILE A 305 -13.88 24.22 2.81
C ILE A 305 -12.73 23.37 3.35
N GLN A 306 -11.53 23.67 2.89
CA GLN A 306 -10.29 22.99 3.27
C GLN A 306 -9.27 23.98 3.80
N LEU A 307 -8.66 23.67 4.94
CA LEU A 307 -7.50 24.43 5.42
C LEU A 307 -6.28 24.02 4.60
N ILE A 308 -5.72 24.95 3.83
CA ILE A 308 -4.58 24.69 2.94
C ILE A 308 -3.26 24.90 3.68
N HIS A 309 -3.20 25.94 4.50
CA HIS A 309 -2.03 26.24 5.32
C HIS A 309 -2.47 27.05 6.54
N PHE A 310 -1.78 26.85 7.66
CA PHE A 310 -1.78 27.82 8.75
C PHE A 310 -0.38 27.94 9.33
N VAL A 311 -0.09 29.07 9.96
CA VAL A 311 1.13 29.27 10.74
C VAL A 311 0.73 29.81 12.11
N TYR A 312 1.34 29.26 13.16
CA TYR A 312 1.13 29.79 14.50
C TYR A 312 1.67 31.22 14.58
N ILE A 313 0.91 32.08 15.24
CA ILE A 313 1.30 33.47 15.52
C ILE A 313 1.06 33.70 17.01
N ASP A 314 2.04 34.28 17.69
CA ASP A 314 1.86 34.70 19.08
C ASP A 314 0.65 35.66 19.16
N PRO A 315 -0.35 35.42 20.03
CA PRO A 315 -1.58 36.20 20.09
C PRO A 315 -1.37 37.72 20.07
N LYS A 316 -0.30 38.22 20.70
CA LYS A 316 0.03 39.66 20.75
C LYS A 316 0.37 40.27 19.38
N TYR A 317 0.72 39.44 18.39
CA TYR A 317 1.15 39.86 17.06
C TYR A 317 0.16 39.51 15.95
N LEU A 318 -0.99 38.89 16.23
CA LEU A 318 -1.95 38.44 15.22
C LEU A 318 -2.34 39.52 14.19
N SER A 319 -2.75 40.69 14.67
CA SER A 319 -3.14 41.80 13.78
C SER A 319 -1.96 42.37 12.97
N LYS A 320 -0.76 42.41 13.56
CA LYS A 320 0.46 42.84 12.86
C LYS A 320 0.87 41.83 11.79
N ALA A 321 0.80 40.53 12.10
CA ALA A 321 1.09 39.45 11.18
C ALA A 321 0.14 39.44 9.98
N GLU A 322 -1.18 39.65 10.20
CA GLU A 322 -2.13 39.79 9.10
C GLU A 322 -1.83 41.02 8.25
N THR A 323 -1.52 42.16 8.86
CA THR A 323 -1.21 43.40 8.13
C THR A 323 0.01 43.22 7.24
N SER A 324 1.11 42.67 7.78
CA SER A 324 2.31 42.37 6.99
C SER A 324 2.06 41.31 5.91
N PHE A 325 1.20 40.31 6.17
CA PHE A 325 0.82 39.35 5.14
C PHE A 325 0.04 40.01 4.01
N LYS A 326 -0.93 40.86 4.37
CA LYS A 326 -1.73 41.62 3.42
C LYS A 326 -0.87 42.54 2.57
N GLU A 327 0.09 43.24 3.16
CA GLU A 327 1.05 44.09 2.42
C GLU A 327 1.87 43.27 1.42
N LYS A 328 2.37 42.09 1.83
CA LYS A 328 3.07 41.18 0.92
C LYS A 328 2.15 40.71 -0.21
N VAL A 329 0.93 40.26 0.10
CA VAL A 329 -0.06 39.84 -0.91
C VAL A 329 -0.39 40.97 -1.89
N GLN A 330 -0.54 42.21 -1.39
CA GLN A 330 -0.78 43.40 -2.20
C GLN A 330 0.43 43.77 -3.08
N ALA A 331 1.66 43.60 -2.59
CA ALA A 331 2.84 43.82 -3.43
C ALA A 331 2.83 42.88 -4.66
N PHE A 332 2.33 41.64 -4.52
CA PHE A 332 2.17 40.73 -5.66
C PHE A 332 1.02 41.11 -6.60
N THR A 333 0.01 41.84 -6.14
CA THR A 333 -1.01 42.42 -7.03
C THR A 333 -0.46 43.63 -7.78
N ASP A 334 0.34 44.47 -7.11
CA ASP A 334 0.78 45.76 -7.64
C ASP A 334 1.96 45.62 -8.63
N LEU A 335 2.83 44.61 -8.43
CA LEU A 335 3.92 44.22 -9.35
C LEU A 335 3.44 43.84 -10.77
N LYS A 336 2.12 43.67 -10.98
CA LYS A 336 1.53 43.21 -12.25
C LYS A 336 1.04 44.30 -13.18
N THR A 337 1.32 45.57 -12.89
CA THR A 337 1.15 46.64 -13.89
C THR A 337 2.13 46.53 -15.06
N ASN A 338 3.17 45.68 -14.98
CA ASN A 338 4.22 45.51 -16.00
C ASN A 338 4.43 44.06 -16.52
N GLY A 339 3.37 43.41 -17.04
CA GLY A 339 3.53 42.43 -18.12
C GLY A 339 3.84 40.97 -17.76
N MET A 340 2.88 40.27 -17.13
CA MET A 340 2.53 38.85 -17.33
C MET A 340 1.40 38.55 -16.34
N THR A 341 0.26 38.07 -16.82
CA THR A 341 -0.97 37.92 -16.01
C THR A 341 -1.07 36.55 -15.34
N PRO A 342 -0.97 36.51 -14.00
CA PRO A 342 -1.80 35.61 -13.19
C PRO A 342 -2.99 36.36 -12.60
N ASN A 343 -4.20 35.81 -12.76
CA ASN A 343 -5.49 36.37 -12.32
C ASN A 343 -5.63 36.45 -10.79
N LEU A 344 -4.99 37.42 -10.14
CA LEU A 344 -5.40 37.85 -8.80
C LEU A 344 -6.51 38.89 -8.93
N LYS A 345 -7.75 38.42 -9.16
CA LYS A 345 -8.93 39.29 -9.11
C LYS A 345 -9.36 39.45 -7.66
N SER A 346 -8.85 40.48 -6.97
CA SER A 346 -9.32 40.87 -5.64
C SER A 346 -10.60 41.71 -5.76
N ASP A 347 -11.77 41.09 -5.78
CA ASP A 347 -13.03 41.82 -5.92
C ASP A 347 -13.58 42.32 -4.55
N ILE A 348 -13.15 43.53 -4.20
CA ILE A 348 -13.81 44.72 -3.64
C ILE A 348 -14.91 44.60 -2.54
N SER A 349 -15.55 43.47 -2.25
CA SER A 349 -16.47 43.37 -1.08
C SER A 349 -15.82 42.78 0.17
N ARG A 350 -14.79 41.92 0.01
CA ARG A 350 -14.02 41.32 1.11
C ARG A 350 -12.54 41.24 0.71
N LYS A 351 -11.73 42.17 1.21
CA LYS A 351 -10.27 42.34 0.94
C LYS A 351 -9.38 41.14 1.31
N GLU A 352 -9.96 40.01 1.71
CA GLU A 352 -9.30 38.82 2.26
C GLU A 352 -9.54 37.57 1.39
N ILE A 353 -10.32 37.68 0.31
CA ILE A 353 -10.56 36.61 -0.66
C ILE A 353 -9.72 36.85 -1.90
N ILE A 354 -9.01 35.81 -2.34
CA ILE A 354 -8.10 35.85 -3.48
C ILE A 354 -8.32 34.63 -4.38
N SER A 355 -8.05 34.80 -5.66
CA SER A 355 -7.89 33.72 -6.63
C SER A 355 -6.48 33.78 -7.19
N TYR A 356 -5.84 32.62 -7.39
CA TYR A 356 -4.47 32.55 -7.90
C TYR A 356 -4.20 31.20 -8.56
N ASP A 357 -3.15 31.14 -9.38
CA ASP A 357 -2.69 29.93 -10.06
C ASP A 357 -1.69 29.11 -9.21
N ASP A 358 -1.41 27.88 -9.62
CA ASP A 358 -0.54 26.98 -8.83
C ASP A 358 0.88 27.55 -8.62
N LEU A 359 1.37 28.44 -9.49
CA LEU A 359 2.66 29.12 -9.33
C LEU A 359 2.66 30.11 -8.15
N LEU A 360 1.60 30.90 -8.00
CA LEU A 360 1.44 31.83 -6.87
C LEU A 360 1.21 31.11 -5.54
N GLN A 361 0.72 29.86 -5.57
CA GLN A 361 0.55 29.05 -4.37
C GLN A 361 1.87 28.90 -3.60
N GLY A 362 2.97 28.63 -4.31
CA GLY A 362 4.30 28.48 -3.70
C GLY A 362 4.77 29.75 -2.98
N MET A 363 4.58 30.91 -3.61
CA MET A 363 4.95 32.21 -3.04
C MET A 363 4.10 32.55 -1.82
N ILE A 364 2.79 32.33 -1.89
CA ILE A 364 1.87 32.57 -0.75
C ILE A 364 2.25 31.70 0.44
N ARG A 365 2.58 30.42 0.20
CA ARG A 365 3.05 29.50 1.25
C ARG A 365 4.37 29.96 1.88
N SER A 366 5.33 30.39 1.05
CA SER A 366 6.60 30.93 1.57
C SER A 366 6.37 32.15 2.44
N ASN A 367 5.53 33.10 2.01
CA ASN A 367 5.24 34.29 2.80
C ASN A 367 4.53 33.99 4.12
N LEU A 368 3.60 33.03 4.13
CA LEU A 368 2.97 32.56 5.36
C LEU A 368 4.03 32.02 6.32
N ARG A 369 4.96 31.18 5.82
CA ARG A 369 6.06 30.65 6.64
C ARG A 369 6.95 31.74 7.21
N ASP A 370 7.40 32.69 6.39
CA ASP A 370 8.27 33.78 6.83
C ASP A 370 7.60 34.62 7.93
N ILE A 371 6.29 34.88 7.80
CA ILE A 371 5.51 35.60 8.81
C ILE A 371 5.37 34.76 10.08
N GLY A 372 5.12 33.46 9.95
CA GLY A 372 5.16 32.54 11.07
C GLY A 372 6.50 32.61 11.81
N GLU A 373 7.62 32.66 11.09
CA GLU A 373 8.95 32.77 11.69
C GLU A 373 9.21 34.11 12.39
N ILE A 374 8.66 35.22 11.88
CA ILE A 374 8.83 36.55 12.47
C ILE A 374 7.95 36.71 13.72
N TYR A 375 6.73 36.19 13.68
CA TYR A 375 5.70 36.49 14.69
C TYR A 375 5.32 35.29 15.58
N SER A 376 6.03 34.16 15.51
CA SER A 376 5.84 33.03 16.44
C SER A 376 6.26 33.32 17.88
N GLY A 377 7.01 34.40 18.11
CA GLY A 377 7.36 34.89 19.45
C GLY A 377 8.16 33.88 20.27
N ILE A 378 7.72 33.66 21.52
CA ILE A 378 8.40 32.82 22.54
C ILE A 378 8.55 31.35 22.10
N LEU A 379 7.69 30.86 21.20
CA LEU A 379 7.74 29.49 20.68
C LEU A 379 9.03 29.19 19.90
N LYS A 380 9.65 30.20 19.29
CA LYS A 380 10.93 30.05 18.57
C LYS A 380 12.07 29.69 19.54
N GLU A 381 12.08 30.27 20.73
CA GLU A 381 13.07 29.96 21.78
C GLU A 381 12.88 28.55 22.34
N TYR A 382 11.63 28.12 22.53
CA TYR A 382 11.33 26.75 22.98
C TYR A 382 11.63 25.70 21.90
N GLN A 383 11.34 25.98 20.63
CA GLN A 383 11.70 25.11 19.52
C GLN A 383 13.21 24.92 19.42
N HIS A 384 13.98 26.00 19.55
CA HIS A 384 15.44 25.94 19.56
C HIS A 384 15.98 25.13 20.75
N LYS A 385 15.42 25.31 21.95
CA LYS A 385 15.78 24.49 23.13
C LYS A 385 15.45 23.01 22.94
N LEU A 386 14.29 22.69 22.36
CA LEU A 386 13.88 21.31 22.10
C LEU A 386 14.79 20.62 21.07
N GLU A 387 15.22 21.34 20.03
CA GLU A 387 16.18 20.84 19.04
C GLU A 387 17.54 20.53 19.69
N MET A 388 18.03 21.42 20.56
CA MET A 388 19.25 21.18 21.33
C MET A 388 19.13 19.95 22.24
N GLU A 389 18.00 19.79 22.93
CA GLU A 389 17.76 18.66 23.83
C GLU A 389 17.64 17.32 23.07
N LYS A 390 17.01 17.33 21.88
CA LYS A 390 16.97 16.16 20.99
C LYS A 390 18.36 15.73 20.52
N ALA A 391 19.22 16.70 20.18
CA ALA A 391 20.60 16.41 19.80
C ALA A 391 21.40 15.79 20.96
N ASP A 392 21.23 16.33 22.18
CA ASP A 392 21.89 15.81 23.38
C ASP A 392 21.41 14.39 23.75
N ASN A 393 20.11 14.12 23.66
CA ASN A 393 19.56 12.79 23.92
C ASN A 393 20.00 11.75 22.87
N LYS A 394 20.11 12.14 21.60
CA LYS A 394 20.67 11.27 20.56
C LYS A 394 22.12 10.88 20.89
N HIS A 395 22.93 11.86 21.27
CA HIS A 395 24.32 11.61 21.66
C HIS A 395 24.43 10.68 22.88
N LYS A 396 23.57 10.85 23.89
CA LYS A 396 23.50 9.93 25.04
C LYS A 396 23.12 8.51 24.64
N GLY A 397 22.20 8.34 23.68
CA GLY A 397 21.82 7.05 23.13
C GLY A 397 22.98 6.32 22.45
N GLU A 398 23.73 7.03 21.60
CA GLU A 398 24.93 6.50 20.94
C GLU A 398 25.99 6.04 21.96
N LEU A 399 26.20 6.84 23.02
CA LEU A 399 27.13 6.50 24.10
C LEU A 399 26.69 5.25 24.89
N LEU A 400 25.37 5.08 25.09
CA LEU A 400 24.81 3.92 25.78
C LEU A 400 24.98 2.65 24.95
N GLU A 401 24.76 2.71 23.63
CA GLU A 401 25.03 1.57 22.74
C GLU A 401 26.50 1.16 22.75
N GLU A 402 27.43 2.12 22.76
CA GLU A 402 28.85 1.84 22.85
C GLU A 402 29.23 1.18 24.17
N LYS A 403 28.66 1.65 25.29
CA LYS A 403 28.81 0.99 26.59
C LYS A 403 28.27 -0.44 26.59
N ASN A 404 27.08 -0.66 26.02
CA ASN A 404 26.49 -2.00 25.94
C ASN A 404 27.36 -2.95 25.08
N ARG A 405 27.89 -2.48 23.96
CA ARG A 405 28.86 -3.25 23.14
C ARG A 405 30.10 -3.63 23.93
N THR A 406 30.59 -2.73 24.79
CA THR A 406 31.76 -2.99 25.63
C THR A 406 31.46 -4.01 26.71
N ILE A 407 30.28 -3.92 27.37
CA ILE A 407 29.84 -4.88 28.38
C ILE A 407 29.72 -6.28 27.78
N LEU A 408 29.06 -6.43 26.63
CA LEU A 408 28.94 -7.71 25.91
C LEU A 408 30.30 -8.35 25.65
N LYS A 409 31.29 -7.56 25.18
CA LYS A 409 32.65 -8.07 25.00
C LYS A 409 33.28 -8.53 26.31
N MET A 410 33.06 -7.82 27.42
CA MET A 410 33.58 -8.21 28.73
C MET A 410 32.95 -9.52 29.22
N GLU A 411 31.66 -9.72 29.00
CA GLU A 411 30.96 -10.97 29.32
C GLU A 411 31.49 -12.14 28.48
N GLU A 412 31.74 -11.93 27.18
CA GLU A 412 32.39 -12.93 26.31
C GLU A 412 33.79 -13.32 26.82
N TYR A 413 34.59 -12.33 27.23
CA TYR A 413 35.91 -12.59 27.81
C TYR A 413 35.82 -13.35 29.14
N GLN A 414 34.85 -13.02 30.00
CA GLN A 414 34.63 -13.73 31.26
C GLN A 414 34.23 -15.19 31.03
N ALA A 415 33.28 -15.45 30.13
CA ALA A 415 32.86 -16.81 29.78
C ALA A 415 34.02 -17.65 29.24
N LYS A 416 34.91 -17.04 28.46
CA LYS A 416 36.11 -17.70 27.95
C LYS A 416 37.09 -18.06 29.08
N ILE A 417 37.34 -17.14 30.01
CA ILE A 417 38.19 -17.37 31.18
C ILE A 417 37.64 -18.53 32.02
N GLU A 418 36.32 -18.57 32.25
CA GLU A 418 35.65 -19.63 33.01
C GLU A 418 35.87 -21.00 32.33
N SER A 419 35.65 -21.08 31.02
CA SER A 419 35.86 -22.31 30.24
C SER A 419 37.33 -22.78 30.22
N ASP A 420 38.27 -21.84 30.10
CA ASP A 420 39.71 -22.15 30.16
C ASP A 420 40.10 -22.69 31.55
N LYS A 421 39.50 -22.15 32.61
CA LYS A 421 39.71 -22.60 33.99
C LYS A 421 39.18 -24.03 34.21
N GLU A 422 37.97 -24.33 33.77
CA GLU A 422 37.38 -25.68 33.82
C GLU A 422 38.25 -26.71 33.07
N ASN A 423 38.74 -26.34 31.89
CA ASN A 423 39.65 -27.18 31.10
C ASN A 423 40.98 -27.46 31.83
N LEU A 424 41.53 -26.46 32.53
CA LEU A 424 42.73 -26.59 33.33
C LEU A 424 42.51 -27.51 34.55
N GLU A 425 41.40 -27.34 35.26
CA GLU A 425 41.02 -28.19 36.39
C GLU A 425 40.82 -29.65 35.95
N GLY A 426 40.17 -29.89 34.80
CA GLY A 426 40.01 -31.23 34.22
C GLY A 426 41.34 -31.88 33.86
N LYS A 427 42.28 -31.13 33.27
CA LYS A 427 43.64 -31.62 32.99
C LYS A 427 44.41 -31.94 34.27
N TYR A 428 44.27 -31.12 35.30
CA TYR A 428 44.91 -31.33 36.60
C TYR A 428 44.38 -32.59 37.29
N HIS A 429 43.07 -32.83 37.26
CA HIS A 429 42.46 -34.03 37.81
C HIS A 429 42.99 -35.31 37.12
N LYS A 430 43.09 -35.28 35.79
CA LYS A 430 43.63 -36.41 35.00
C LYS A 430 45.11 -36.69 35.28
N LEU A 431 45.90 -35.66 35.57
CA LEU A 431 47.29 -35.79 36.00
C LEU A 431 47.40 -36.42 37.39
N LEU A 432 46.51 -36.06 38.32
CA LEU A 432 46.48 -36.66 39.66
C LEU A 432 46.10 -38.15 39.59
N GLU A 433 45.10 -38.52 38.80
CA GLU A 433 44.73 -39.93 38.60
C GLU A 433 45.91 -40.78 38.12
N LEU A 434 46.69 -40.27 37.15
CA LEU A 434 47.92 -40.91 36.64
C LEU A 434 49.03 -41.03 37.69
N TYR A 435 49.09 -40.09 38.65
CA TYR A 435 50.11 -40.09 39.72
C TYR A 435 49.79 -41.07 40.85
N PHE A 436 48.50 -41.37 41.10
CA PHE A 436 48.06 -42.29 42.15
C PHE A 436 47.78 -43.74 41.66
N THR A 437 47.93 -44.02 40.36
CA THR A 437 47.82 -45.37 39.78
C THR A 437 49.17 -46.05 39.48
N LYS A 438 50.27 -45.48 39.98
CA LYS A 438 51.57 -46.14 40.11
C LYS A 438 51.86 -46.40 41.58
#